data_AF-A0A176K0M4-F1
#
_entry.id   AF-A0A176K0M4-F1
#
_cell.length_a   1.000
_cell.length_b   1.000
_cell.length_c   1.000
_cell.angle_alpha   90.00
_cell.angle_beta   90.00
_cell.angle_gamma   90.00
#
_symmetry.space_group_name_H-M   'P 1'
#
loop_
_entity.id
_entity.type
_entity.pdbx_description
1 polymer ?
#
loop_
_entity_poly.entity_id
_entity_poly.type
_entity_poly.pdbx_seq_one_letter_code
_entity_poly.pdbx_strand_id
1 'polypeptide(L)'
;MKSKILFTTLLVAFLFIGQMAFSATTSDVNNVVERANSVIESLVNSAIYAVSRLDENSENYDEVVQAIGEALVRATSRISEAVIKYAEKQGVTVVCYDVEVVLGDQTFIIDPLRVIDD
;
A
#
# COMPACT_ATOMS: atom_id res chain seq x y z
N MET A 1 -6.27 -21.97 -17.60
CA MET A 1 -7.10 -21.79 -16.38
C MET A 1 -6.31 -21.29 -15.15
N LYS A 2 -4.98 -21.46 -15.06
CA LYS A 2 -4.17 -21.00 -13.91
C LYS A 2 -3.98 -19.46 -13.80
N SER A 3 -3.96 -18.75 -14.93
CA SER A 3 -3.80 -17.28 -14.95
C SER A 3 -4.97 -16.51 -14.30
N LYS A 4 -6.20 -17.05 -14.34
CA LYS A 4 -7.37 -16.39 -13.75
C LYS A 4 -7.38 -16.40 -12.21
N ILE A 5 -6.61 -17.31 -11.59
CA ILE A 5 -6.55 -17.48 -10.13
C ILE A 5 -5.61 -16.44 -9.48
N LEU A 6 -4.54 -16.05 -10.18
CA LEU A 6 -3.60 -15.02 -9.74
C LEU A 6 -4.24 -13.62 -9.74
N PHE A 7 -5.01 -13.31 -10.79
CA PHE A 7 -5.73 -12.03 -10.88
C PHE A 7 -6.84 -11.89 -9.83
N THR A 8 -7.51 -12.98 -9.47
CA THR A 8 -8.58 -12.96 -8.47
C THR A 8 -8.06 -12.84 -7.04
N THR A 9 -6.86 -13.37 -6.74
CA THR A 9 -6.26 -13.20 -5.41
C THR A 9 -5.75 -11.78 -5.16
N LEU A 10 -5.19 -11.12 -6.18
CA LEU A 10 -4.80 -9.69 -6.09
C LEU A 10 -6.02 -8.77 -5.94
N LEU A 11 -7.13 -9.06 -6.64
CA LEU A 11 -8.36 -8.29 -6.57
C LEU A 11 -9.09 -8.40 -5.22
N VAL A 12 -8.98 -9.56 -4.55
CA VAL A 12 -9.58 -9.79 -3.21
C VAL A 12 -8.83 -9.00 -2.13
N ALA A 13 -7.52 -8.78 -2.27
CA ALA A 13 -6.77 -7.91 -1.37
C ALA A 13 -7.22 -6.43 -1.47
N PHE A 14 -7.61 -5.96 -2.65
CA PHE A 14 -8.18 -4.62 -2.85
C PHE A 14 -9.54 -4.40 -2.16
N LEU A 15 -10.31 -5.46 -1.93
CA LEU A 15 -11.65 -5.37 -1.31
C LEU A 15 -11.62 -5.14 0.21
N PHE A 16 -10.50 -5.38 0.88
CA PHE A 16 -10.37 -5.14 2.33
C PHE A 16 -10.17 -3.67 2.69
N ILE A 17 -9.83 -2.81 1.73
CA ILE A 17 -9.57 -1.37 1.96
C ILE A 17 -10.87 -0.60 2.28
N GLY A 18 -12.04 -1.14 1.90
CA GLY A 18 -13.33 -0.47 2.05
C GLY A 18 -14.02 -0.57 3.42
N GLN A 19 -13.46 -1.32 4.38
CA GLN A 19 -14.14 -1.62 5.65
C GLN A 19 -13.75 -0.68 6.80
N MET A 20 -12.88 0.30 6.59
CA MET A 20 -12.46 1.21 7.67
C MET A 20 -13.47 2.34 7.87
N ALA A 21 -14.61 2.01 8.48
CA ALA A 21 -15.49 2.98 9.11
C ALA A 21 -14.83 3.46 10.41
N PHE A 22 -14.06 4.54 10.35
CA PHE A 22 -13.31 5.07 11.48
C PHE A 22 -14.18 5.95 12.40
N SER A 23 -14.15 5.64 13.69
CA SER A 23 -14.79 6.41 14.77
C SER A 23 -13.76 6.75 15.85
N ALA A 24 -13.67 8.06 16.17
CA ALA A 24 -13.09 8.69 17.38
C ALA A 24 -11.67 9.30 17.29
N THR A 25 -11.07 9.67 18.44
CA THR A 25 -10.41 10.93 18.90
C THR A 25 -8.91 11.17 18.57
N THR A 26 -8.22 12.20 19.09
CA THR A 26 -6.79 12.48 18.77
C THR A 26 -5.79 11.38 19.19
N SER A 27 -6.01 10.63 20.29
CA SER A 27 -5.21 9.42 20.61
C SER A 27 -5.42 8.28 19.60
N ASP A 28 -6.46 8.41 18.78
CA ASP A 28 -6.81 7.50 17.70
C ASP A 28 -5.93 7.76 16.47
N VAL A 29 -5.41 8.98 16.24
CA VAL A 29 -4.61 9.30 15.04
C VAL A 29 -3.30 8.51 14.99
N ASN A 30 -2.54 8.43 16.09
CA ASN A 30 -1.32 7.62 16.14
C ASN A 30 -1.62 6.14 15.85
N ASN A 31 -2.67 5.60 16.48
CA ASN A 31 -3.10 4.21 16.24
C ASN A 31 -3.55 4.00 14.78
N VAL A 32 -4.22 4.97 14.17
CA VAL A 32 -4.64 4.94 12.77
C VAL A 32 -3.42 4.97 11.84
N VAL A 33 -2.42 5.81 12.13
CA VAL A 33 -1.16 5.87 11.38
C VAL A 33 -0.40 4.54 11.49
N GLU A 34 -0.25 3.98 12.68
CA GLU A 34 0.40 2.67 12.88
C GLU A 34 -0.30 1.55 12.13
N ARG A 35 -1.65 1.49 12.22
CA ARG A 35 -2.45 0.51 11.47
C ARG A 35 -2.31 0.69 9.97
N ALA A 36 -2.35 1.93 9.48
CA ALA A 36 -2.17 2.23 8.07
C ALA A 36 -0.79 1.79 7.57
N ASN A 37 0.27 2.08 8.33
CA ASN A 37 1.62 1.63 8.01
C ASN A 37 1.74 0.10 8.01
N SER A 38 1.10 -0.60 8.96
CA SER A 38 1.04 -2.06 8.95
C SER A 38 0.33 -2.62 7.71
N VAL A 39 -0.75 -1.98 7.26
CA VAL A 39 -1.43 -2.34 6.02
C VAL A 39 -0.54 -2.09 4.81
N ILE A 40 0.15 -0.94 4.75
CA ILE A 40 1.12 -0.61 3.69
C ILE A 40 2.23 -1.68 3.65
N GLU A 41 2.81 -2.04 4.79
CA GLU A 41 3.83 -3.10 4.90
C GLU A 41 3.29 -4.45 4.39
N SER A 42 2.06 -4.82 4.76
CA SER A 42 1.42 -6.03 4.26
C SER A 42 1.20 -6.01 2.74
N LEU A 43 0.89 -4.85 2.15
CA LEU A 43 0.75 -4.68 0.69
C LEU A 43 2.11 -4.83 0.00
N VAL A 44 3.17 -4.24 0.55
CA VAL A 44 4.54 -4.39 0.06
C VAL A 44 4.96 -5.85 0.06
N ASN A 45 4.79 -6.55 1.19
CA ASN A 45 5.12 -7.97 1.30
C ASN A 45 4.32 -8.83 0.30
N SER A 46 3.06 -8.49 0.06
CA SER A 46 2.22 -9.17 -0.93
C SER A 46 2.72 -8.94 -2.36
N ALA A 47 3.16 -7.72 -2.69
CA ALA A 47 3.73 -7.38 -3.99
C ALA A 47 5.06 -8.11 -4.23
N ILE A 48 5.96 -8.13 -3.24
CA ILE A 48 7.22 -8.89 -3.27
C ILE A 48 6.93 -10.37 -3.51
N TYR A 49 5.99 -10.94 -2.75
CA TYR A 49 5.60 -12.33 -2.91
C TYR A 49 5.02 -12.62 -4.30
N ALA A 50 4.18 -11.73 -4.83
CA ALA A 50 3.61 -11.89 -6.17
C ALA A 50 4.69 -11.91 -7.25
N VAL A 51 5.66 -10.98 -7.17
CA VAL A 51 6.78 -10.88 -8.13
C VAL A 51 7.72 -12.08 -8.01
N SER A 52 8.01 -12.56 -6.80
CA SER A 52 8.87 -13.74 -6.57
C SER A 52 8.33 -15.05 -7.20
N ARG A 53 7.06 -15.06 -7.62
CA ARG A 53 6.40 -16.20 -8.25
C ARG A 53 6.27 -16.09 -9.76
N LEU A 54 6.70 -14.98 -10.34
CA LEU A 54 6.76 -14.80 -11.78
C LEU A 54 7.94 -15.59 -12.35
N ASP A 55 7.82 -15.98 -13.62
CA ASP A 55 8.94 -16.52 -14.39
C ASP A 55 9.72 -15.36 -15.00
N GLU A 56 10.95 -15.14 -14.54
CA GLU A 56 11.85 -14.08 -15.02
C GLU A 56 12.18 -14.22 -16.51
N ASN A 57 12.00 -15.41 -17.11
CA ASN A 57 12.22 -15.62 -18.54
C ASN A 57 10.99 -15.32 -19.40
N SER A 58 9.88 -14.93 -18.79
CA SER A 58 8.65 -14.60 -19.52
C SER A 58 8.82 -13.30 -20.28
N GLU A 59 8.39 -13.26 -21.55
CA GLU A 59 8.48 -12.06 -22.41
C GLU A 59 7.73 -10.84 -21.83
N ASN A 60 6.82 -11.05 -20.88
CA ASN A 60 6.04 -10.01 -20.22
C ASN A 60 6.40 -9.81 -18.74
N TYR A 61 7.54 -10.34 -18.27
CA TYR A 61 7.95 -10.23 -16.87
C TYR A 61 7.97 -8.76 -16.41
N ASP A 62 8.69 -7.91 -17.14
CA ASP A 62 8.86 -6.49 -16.80
C ASP A 62 7.53 -5.73 -16.76
N GLU A 63 6.63 -6.00 -17.73
CA GLU A 63 5.30 -5.37 -17.78
C GLU A 63 4.44 -5.79 -16.58
N VAL A 64 4.50 -7.06 -16.19
CA VAL A 64 3.73 -7.57 -15.04
C VAL A 64 4.30 -7.02 -13.73
N VAL A 65 5.63 -6.95 -13.58
CA VAL A 65 6.28 -6.32 -12.42
C VAL A 65 5.89 -4.85 -12.33
N GLN A 66 5.92 -4.13 -13.44
CA GLN A 66 5.51 -2.72 -13.50
C GLN A 66 4.05 -2.56 -13.07
N ALA A 67 3.14 -3.37 -13.59
CA ALA A 67 1.72 -3.32 -13.24
C ALA A 67 1.47 -3.58 -11.74
N ILE A 68 2.21 -4.52 -11.14
CA ILE A 68 2.16 -4.81 -9.69
C ILE A 68 2.68 -3.60 -8.90
N GLY A 69 3.84 -3.05 -9.28
CA GLY A 69 4.43 -1.90 -8.60
C GLY A 69 3.54 -0.66 -8.67
N GLU A 70 3.00 -0.32 -9.84
CA GLU A 70 2.05 0.79 -9.95
C GLU A 70 0.76 0.56 -9.15
N ALA A 71 0.27 -0.68 -9.08
CA ALA A 71 -0.89 -0.99 -8.26
C ALA A 71 -0.59 -0.83 -6.76
N LEU A 72 0.61 -1.21 -6.32
CA LEU A 72 1.09 -0.98 -4.96
C LEU A 72 1.13 0.52 -4.64
N VAL A 73 1.82 1.32 -5.47
CA VAL A 73 1.91 2.79 -5.30
C VAL A 73 0.52 3.41 -5.17
N ARG A 74 -0.40 3.10 -6.10
CA ARG A 74 -1.77 3.63 -6.05
C ARG A 74 -2.53 3.21 -4.79
N ALA A 75 -2.32 1.99 -4.30
CA ALA A 75 -2.99 1.52 -3.09
C ALA A 75 -2.42 2.23 -1.84
N THR A 76 -1.10 2.36 -1.74
CA THR A 76 -0.45 3.03 -0.61
C THR A 76 -0.78 4.52 -0.56
N SER A 77 -0.79 5.22 -1.72
CA SER A 77 -1.15 6.64 -1.77
C SER A 77 -2.61 6.90 -1.36
N ARG A 78 -3.54 6.01 -1.72
CA ARG A 78 -4.95 6.13 -1.26
C ARG A 78 -5.09 5.96 0.25
N ILE A 79 -4.32 5.05 0.84
CA ILE A 79 -4.29 4.86 2.29
C ILE A 79 -3.73 6.11 2.95
N SER A 80 -2.60 6.62 2.47
CA SER A 80 -1.96 7.80 3.04
C SER A 80 -2.83 9.05 2.94
N GLU A 81 -3.42 9.32 1.77
CA GLU A 81 -4.38 10.42 1.58
C GLU A 81 -5.58 10.34 2.54
N ALA A 82 -6.14 9.14 2.73
CA ALA A 82 -7.28 8.94 3.62
C ALA A 82 -6.92 9.21 5.08
N VAL A 83 -5.73 8.78 5.52
CA VAL A 83 -5.26 9.01 6.89
C VAL A 83 -4.90 10.47 7.12
N ILE A 84 -4.23 11.14 6.17
CA ILE A 84 -3.92 12.58 6.26
C ILE A 84 -5.22 13.37 6.42
N LYS A 85 -6.21 13.13 5.56
CA LYS A 85 -7.51 13.79 5.64
C LYS A 85 -8.25 13.53 6.95
N TYR A 86 -8.08 12.34 7.53
CA TYR A 86 -8.64 12.03 8.83
C TYR A 86 -7.91 12.77 9.95
N ALA A 87 -6.57 12.79 9.94
CA ALA A 87 -5.75 13.47 10.93
C ALA A 87 -5.96 14.99 10.94
N GLU A 88 -6.08 15.61 9.76
CA GLU A 88 -6.40 17.04 9.60
C GLU A 88 -7.71 17.41 10.30
N LYS A 89 -8.75 16.55 10.22
CA LYS A 89 -10.02 16.76 10.93
C LYS A 89 -9.89 16.66 12.45
N GLN A 90 -8.88 15.94 12.94
CA GLN A 90 -8.56 15.85 14.35
C GLN A 90 -7.59 16.95 14.80
N GLY A 91 -7.15 17.84 13.90
CA GLY A 91 -6.18 18.90 14.20
C GLY A 91 -4.74 18.40 14.37
N VAL A 92 -4.42 17.22 13.84
CA VAL A 92 -3.08 16.60 13.91
C VAL A 92 -2.45 16.63 12.52
N THR A 93 -1.19 17.06 12.44
CA THR A 93 -0.43 17.05 11.19
C THR A 93 0.22 15.69 10.97
N VAL A 94 -0.07 15.06 9.83
CA VAL A 94 0.54 13.81 9.40
C VAL A 94 1.13 14.02 8.02
N VAL A 95 2.32 13.49 7.77
CA VAL A 95 3.01 13.58 6.48
C VAL A 95 3.43 12.21 5.97
N CYS A 96 3.54 12.10 4.66
CA CYS A 96 4.23 10.99 4.02
C CYS A 96 5.75 11.17 4.13
N TYR A 97 6.48 10.05 4.07
CA TYR A 97 7.91 10.05 3.77
C TYR A 97 8.19 8.97 2.72
N ASP A 98 9.09 9.28 1.80
CA ASP A 98 9.36 8.42 0.65
C ASP A 98 10.13 7.18 1.09
N VAL A 99 9.61 6.00 0.71
CA VAL A 99 10.31 4.72 0.89
C VAL A 99 10.41 4.00 -0.45
N GLU A 100 11.63 3.63 -0.81
CA GLU A 100 11.92 2.82 -2.00
C GLU A 100 11.59 1.35 -1.76
N VAL A 101 10.82 0.76 -2.67
CA VAL A 101 10.50 -0.66 -2.72
C VAL A 101 10.97 -1.22 -4.04
N VAL A 102 11.84 -2.23 -3.98
CA VAL A 102 12.34 -2.93 -5.16
C VAL A 102 11.48 -4.15 -5.43
N LEU A 103 10.96 -4.24 -6.65
CA LEU A 103 10.19 -5.37 -7.17
C LEU A 103 10.87 -5.85 -8.46
N GLY A 104 11.45 -7.05 -8.43
CA GLY A 104 12.30 -7.51 -9.54
C GLY A 104 13.53 -6.60 -9.66
N ASP A 105 13.72 -6.00 -10.82
CA ASP A 105 14.75 -5.01 -11.13
C ASP A 105 14.23 -3.56 -11.14
N GLN A 106 12.95 -3.34 -10.81
CA GLN A 106 12.29 -2.04 -10.84
C GLN A 106 12.12 -1.47 -9.42
N THR A 107 12.24 -0.14 -9.29
CA THR A 107 12.09 0.58 -8.01
C THR A 107 10.84 1.44 -8.02
N PHE A 108 10.05 1.36 -6.95
CA PHE A 108 8.82 2.12 -6.76
C PHE A 108 8.89 2.90 -5.44
N ILE A 109 8.35 4.11 -5.43
CA ILE A 109 8.25 4.93 -4.22
C ILE A 109 6.86 4.74 -3.61
N ILE A 110 6.83 4.39 -2.33
CA ILE A 110 5.60 4.31 -1.54
C ILE A 110 5.59 5.38 -0.45
N ASP A 111 4.39 5.66 0.05
CA ASP A 111 4.12 6.78 0.95
C ASP A 111 3.70 6.35 2.39
N PRO A 112 4.57 5.72 3.19
CA PRO A 112 4.31 5.53 4.62
C PRO A 112 4.11 6.86 5.36
N LEU A 113 3.43 6.78 6.51
CA LEU A 113 2.95 7.93 7.26
C LEU A 113 3.73 8.13 8.56
N ARG A 114 3.92 9.39 8.96
CA ARG A 114 4.38 9.77 10.30
C ARG A 114 3.65 11.00 10.80
N VAL A 115 3.41 11.05 12.10
CA VAL A 115 2.86 12.24 12.77
C VAL A 115 3.97 13.27 12.96
N ILE A 116 3.67 14.54 12.69
CA ILE A 116 4.53 15.67 13.07
C ILE A 116 3.85 16.32 14.28
N ASP A 117 4.47 16.16 15.44
CA ASP A 117 4.12 16.89 16.68
C ASP A 117 5.02 18.13 16.72
N ASP A 118 4.42 19.32 16.84
CA ASP A 118 5.13 20.59 17.06
C ASP A 118 5.45 20.80 18.55
#